data_AF-A0A1Q7N1F5-F1
#
_entry.id   AF-A0A1Q7N1F5-F1
#
_cell.length_a   1.000
_cell.length_b   1.000
_cell.length_c   1.000
_cell.angle_alpha   90.00
_cell.angle_beta   90.00
_cell.angle_gamma   90.00
#
_symmetry.space_group_name_H-M   'P 1'
#
loop_
_entity.id
_entity.type
_entity.pdbx_description
1 polymer ?
#
loop_
_entity_poly.entity_id
_entity_poly.type
_entity_poly.pdbx_seq_one_letter_code
_entity_poly.pdbx_strand_id
1 'polypeptide(L)'
;MNAPSSLSLVASQTRLDLTWQDNSSNETAFEVRRSTDGASGSFPVIGTTGANATAYADTGLAPEKQYCYKVRAVSVTGKTTSYSAFTDIACATTLAPPVPPGPPNAPWIVGVGVGSDQVVVSWIDNSRNEDGFRLERASNEGTGWVVVGTTAANAQSATDAGVASEVQVCYRVVAFNGEGDSPASDTACGTLVRGPTDLAIDSVGNLVWTDNSAIEDGYEVWWMDAFGIAYDGLMATLPPNTTSFPGGCSCYGFTVFAVKDGAYSEGATIYLPPAVPGNLTATADSTREVALSWTNELNNGGHTAAEFDIERCTGDASACSDADFQIVSFLVATTFRDVHVLPGATYTYRVRAWINVLYSDFSNLATSTVP
;
A
#
# COMPACT_ATOMS: atom_id res chain seq x y z
N MET A 1 52.78 4.82 42.94
CA MET A 1 51.74 5.18 41.97
C MET A 1 52.18 4.76 40.60
N ASN A 2 51.44 3.83 40.01
CA ASN A 2 51.69 3.33 38.66
C ASN A 2 50.71 3.97 37.69
N ALA A 3 51.08 4.04 36.42
CA ALA A 3 50.18 4.52 35.39
C ALA A 3 49.04 3.51 35.17
N PRO A 4 47.79 3.96 34.94
CA PRO A 4 46.76 3.09 34.42
C PRO A 4 47.17 2.56 33.03
N SER A 5 46.62 1.42 32.64
CA SER A 5 46.89 0.77 31.35
C SER A 5 45.61 0.36 30.64
N SER A 6 45.72 -0.18 29.43
CA SER A 6 44.60 -0.80 28.72
C SER A 6 43.41 0.16 28.51
N LEU A 7 43.68 1.44 28.24
CA LEU A 7 42.63 2.42 27.94
C LEU A 7 41.90 2.01 26.66
N SER A 8 40.60 1.80 26.78
CA SER A 8 39.68 1.43 25.70
C SER A 8 38.51 2.40 25.65
N LEU A 9 37.95 2.58 24.45
CA LEU A 9 36.87 3.53 24.16
C LEU A 9 35.73 2.82 23.44
N VAL A 10 34.49 3.06 23.88
CA VAL A 10 33.27 2.65 23.18
C VAL A 10 32.49 3.89 22.77
N ALA A 11 32.22 4.03 21.47
CA ALA A 11 31.58 5.20 20.89
C ALA A 11 30.07 5.06 20.78
N SER A 12 29.37 6.15 21.09
CA SER A 12 28.00 6.46 20.71
C SER A 12 28.01 7.78 19.92
N GLN A 13 26.85 8.27 19.48
CA GLN A 13 26.70 9.47 18.67
C GLN A 13 27.14 10.75 19.41
N THR A 14 26.88 10.84 20.72
CA THR A 14 27.20 12.03 21.53
C THR A 14 28.01 11.70 22.78
N ARG A 15 28.55 10.49 22.87
CA ARG A 15 29.21 9.96 24.07
C ARG A 15 30.38 9.05 23.73
N LEU A 16 31.42 9.08 24.57
CA LEU A 16 32.51 8.11 24.58
C LEU A 16 32.68 7.53 25.98
N ASP A 17 32.59 6.20 26.07
CA ASP A 17 32.82 5.46 27.30
C ASP A 17 34.26 4.98 27.38
N LEU A 18 34.98 5.52 28.36
CA LEU A 18 36.36 5.16 28.66
C LEU A 18 36.37 4.06 29.70
N THR A 19 37.19 3.04 29.47
CA THR A 19 37.55 2.04 30.48
C THR A 19 39.05 1.86 30.52
N TRP A 20 39.64 1.72 31.69
CA TRP A 20 41.07 1.45 31.86
C TRP A 20 41.31 0.47 33.00
N GLN A 21 42.50 -0.12 33.01
CA GLN A 21 42.99 -0.91 34.13
C GLN A 21 43.69 -0.01 35.13
N ASP A 22 43.25 -0.07 36.38
CA ASP A 22 43.95 0.53 37.51
C ASP A 22 45.13 -0.35 37.93
N ASN A 23 46.33 0.24 37.99
CA ASN A 23 47.56 -0.41 38.42
C ASN A 23 48.15 0.24 39.68
N SER A 24 47.48 1.27 40.21
CA SER A 24 47.91 2.03 41.36
C SER A 24 47.10 1.59 42.59
N SER A 25 47.71 1.72 43.77
CA SER A 25 47.07 1.37 45.05
C SER A 25 47.13 2.53 46.05
N ASN A 26 47.58 3.69 45.59
CA ASN A 26 47.89 4.85 46.43
C ASN A 26 47.48 6.18 45.77
N GLU A 27 46.68 6.11 44.71
CA GLU A 27 46.02 7.22 44.05
C GLU A 27 44.74 7.61 44.81
N THR A 28 44.44 8.90 44.75
CA THR A 28 43.22 9.47 45.33
C THR A 28 42.18 9.77 44.24
N ALA A 29 42.60 9.81 42.98
CA ALA A 29 41.78 10.13 41.82
C ALA A 29 42.46 9.67 40.52
N PHE A 30 41.70 9.65 39.42
CA PHE A 30 42.25 9.68 38.06
C PHE A 30 41.91 10.99 37.38
N GLU A 31 42.87 11.54 36.63
CA GLU A 31 42.68 12.71 35.80
C GLU A 31 42.47 12.25 34.35
N VAL A 32 41.31 12.60 33.79
CA VAL A 32 40.94 12.29 32.41
C VAL A 32 41.18 13.52 31.56
N ARG A 33 41.96 13.34 30.49
CA ARG A 33 42.24 14.40 29.53
C ARG A 33 41.79 14.01 28.14
N ARG A 34 41.28 14.98 27.39
CA ARG A 34 40.76 14.80 26.04
C ARG A 34 41.40 15.79 25.08
N SER A 35 41.78 15.33 23.90
CA SER A 35 42.15 16.14 22.75
C SER A 35 41.05 16.07 21.69
N THR A 36 40.75 17.21 21.07
CA THR A 36 39.87 17.34 19.91
C THR A 36 40.62 17.44 18.59
N ASP A 37 41.95 17.51 18.64
CA ASP A 37 42.84 17.78 17.50
C ASP A 37 43.71 16.55 17.17
N GLY A 38 43.23 15.36 17.53
CA GLY A 38 43.92 14.08 17.35
C GLY A 38 44.96 13.75 18.43
N ALA A 39 45.69 12.65 18.23
CA ALA A 39 46.60 12.08 19.23
C ALA A 39 47.80 12.97 19.57
N SER A 40 48.20 13.85 18.65
CA SER A 40 49.29 14.82 18.84
C SER A 40 48.79 16.19 19.33
N GLY A 41 47.48 16.34 19.54
CA GLY A 41 46.85 17.60 19.94
C GLY A 41 47.04 17.97 21.40
N SER A 42 46.38 19.06 21.82
CA SER A 42 46.38 19.49 23.21
C SER A 42 45.40 18.65 24.04
N PHE A 43 45.77 18.30 25.27
CA PHE A 43 44.96 17.47 26.17
C PHE A 43 44.62 18.26 27.45
N PRO A 44 43.62 19.17 27.42
CA PRO A 44 43.04 19.74 28.64
C PRO A 44 42.39 18.65 29.50
N VAL A 45 42.31 18.93 30.81
CA VAL A 45 41.55 18.09 31.75
C VAL A 45 40.06 18.32 31.50
N ILE A 46 39.31 17.24 31.34
CA ILE A 46 37.85 17.29 31.18
C ILE A 46 37.11 16.78 32.40
N GLY A 47 37.79 16.02 33.26
CA GLY A 47 37.19 15.45 34.46
C GLY A 47 38.21 14.76 35.34
N THR A 48 37.81 14.55 36.59
CA THR A 48 38.53 13.71 37.55
C THR A 48 37.56 12.70 38.14
N THR A 49 37.99 11.45 38.29
CA THR A 49 37.23 10.41 38.98
C THR A 49 37.81 10.16 40.37
N GLY A 50 37.08 9.44 41.21
CA GLY A 50 37.57 9.03 42.54
C GLY A 50 38.66 7.94 42.46
N ALA A 51 39.23 7.60 43.61
CA ALA A 51 40.16 6.47 43.76
C ALA A 51 39.52 5.16 43.29
N ASN A 52 40.33 4.22 42.77
CA ASN A 52 39.90 2.93 42.20
C ASN A 52 38.90 3.01 41.03
N ALA A 53 38.65 4.19 40.46
CA ALA A 53 37.80 4.31 39.30
C ALA A 53 38.48 3.68 38.08
N THR A 54 37.74 2.86 37.35
CA THR A 54 38.21 2.16 36.13
C THR A 54 37.44 2.59 34.87
N ALA A 55 36.53 3.56 34.99
CA ALA A 55 35.71 4.03 33.89
C ALA A 55 35.34 5.52 34.01
N TYR A 56 35.06 6.14 32.87
CA TYR A 56 34.54 7.51 32.76
C TYR A 56 33.67 7.65 31.52
N ALA A 57 32.49 8.27 31.65
CA ALA A 57 31.60 8.56 30.53
C ALA A 57 31.73 10.03 30.14
N ASP A 58 32.25 10.31 28.95
CA ASP A 58 32.28 11.66 28.39
C ASP A 58 31.05 11.89 27.51
N THR A 59 30.19 12.84 27.88
CA THR A 59 28.87 13.09 27.25
C THR A 59 28.81 14.48 26.62
N GLY A 60 27.83 14.71 25.73
CA GLY A 60 27.65 16.00 25.06
C GLY A 60 28.68 16.27 23.96
N LEU A 61 29.23 15.20 23.37
CA LEU A 61 30.18 15.27 22.27
C LEU A 61 29.47 15.55 20.95
N ALA A 62 30.14 16.27 20.06
CA ALA A 62 29.69 16.40 18.67
C ALA A 62 29.80 15.04 17.94
N PRO A 63 28.79 14.64 17.13
CA PRO A 63 28.86 13.47 16.25
C PRO A 63 29.97 13.57 15.19
N GLU A 64 30.38 12.42 14.63
CA GLU A 64 31.40 12.30 13.57
C GLU A 64 32.76 12.96 13.90
N LYS A 65 33.04 13.18 15.18
CA LYS A 65 34.24 13.90 15.62
C LYS A 65 35.17 12.95 16.36
N GLN A 66 36.43 12.95 15.97
CA GLN A 66 37.46 12.21 16.67
C GLN A 66 37.81 12.90 17.99
N TYR A 67 37.86 12.11 19.06
CA TYR A 67 38.40 12.52 20.34
C TYR A 67 39.47 11.51 20.76
N CYS A 68 40.57 12.03 21.29
CA CYS A 68 41.65 11.21 21.84
C CYS A 68 41.73 11.44 23.34
N TYR A 69 41.98 10.38 24.09
CA TYR A 69 42.02 10.42 25.55
C TYR A 69 43.32 9.85 26.06
N LYS A 70 43.72 10.35 27.23
CA LYS A 70 44.73 9.74 28.07
C LYS A 70 44.37 9.96 29.53
N VAL A 71 44.67 8.97 30.35
CA VAL A 71 44.32 8.96 31.77
C VAL A 71 45.61 8.81 32.58
N ARG A 72 45.68 9.48 33.72
CA ARG A 72 46.77 9.24 34.70
C ARG A 72 46.21 9.21 36.12
N ALA A 73 46.88 8.47 36.98
CA ALA A 73 46.59 8.47 38.40
C ALA A 73 47.09 9.77 39.05
N VAL A 74 46.36 10.23 40.06
CA VAL A 74 46.67 11.41 40.88
C VAL A 74 46.61 11.01 42.35
N SER A 75 47.61 11.40 43.14
CA SER A 75 47.61 11.20 44.60
C SER A 75 47.84 12.54 45.26
N VAL A 76 46.94 12.88 46.17
CA VAL A 76 47.01 14.08 46.99
C VAL A 76 47.27 13.65 48.42
N THR A 77 48.46 13.93 48.93
CA THR A 77 48.82 13.70 50.33
C THR A 77 49.10 15.06 50.99
N GLY A 78 48.20 15.52 51.86
CA GLY A 78 48.27 16.86 52.44
C GLY A 78 48.18 17.94 51.35
N LYS A 79 49.25 18.75 51.20
CA LYS A 79 49.35 19.81 50.17
C LYS A 79 50.13 19.38 48.92
N THR A 80 50.55 18.12 48.85
CA THR A 80 51.40 17.63 47.77
C THR A 80 50.58 16.79 46.80
N THR A 81 50.61 17.17 45.51
CA THR A 81 50.00 16.40 44.42
C THR A 81 51.08 15.73 43.60
N SER A 82 50.96 14.41 43.43
CA SER A 82 51.83 13.61 42.57
C SER A 82 51.03 12.94 41.46
N TYR A 83 51.68 12.71 40.33
CA TYR A 83 51.06 12.18 39.11
C TYR A 83 51.84 10.98 38.60
N SER A 84 51.15 9.97 38.08
CA SER A 84 51.79 8.91 37.30
C SER A 84 52.11 9.40 35.89
N ALA A 85 52.82 8.56 35.13
CA ALA A 85 52.76 8.65 33.67
C ALA A 85 51.30 8.45 33.17
N PHE A 86 51.02 8.88 31.95
CA PHE A 86 49.74 8.63 31.31
C PHE A 86 49.66 7.19 30.77
N THR A 87 48.43 6.71 30.55
CA THR A 87 48.17 5.62 29.60
C THR A 87 48.72 5.96 28.22
N ASP A 88 48.85 4.96 27.36
CA ASP A 88 48.86 5.20 25.92
C ASP A 88 47.62 5.98 25.50
N ILE A 89 47.75 6.75 24.42
CA ILE A 89 46.65 7.54 23.87
C ILE A 89 45.70 6.60 23.14
N ALA A 90 44.42 6.63 23.51
CA ALA A 90 43.36 5.96 22.78
C ALA A 90 42.53 7.02 22.03
N CYS A 91 42.17 6.75 20.79
CA CYS A 91 41.32 7.63 19.99
C CYS A 91 40.10 6.87 19.48
N ALA A 92 38.95 7.53 19.47
CA ALA A 92 37.73 7.03 18.86
C ALA A 92 36.95 8.19 18.25
N THR A 93 36.17 7.88 17.22
CA THR A 93 35.28 8.83 16.56
C THR A 93 33.87 8.55 17.04
N THR A 94 33.16 9.58 17.52
CA THR A 94 31.72 9.48 17.82
C THR A 94 30.98 9.05 16.56
N LEU A 95 29.91 8.28 16.74
CA LEU A 95 29.15 7.77 15.61
C LEU A 95 28.49 8.93 14.86
N ALA A 96 28.28 8.74 13.56
CA ALA A 96 27.40 9.62 12.82
C ALA A 96 25.97 9.50 13.38
N PRO A 97 25.17 10.58 13.34
CA PRO A 97 23.73 10.45 13.41
C PRO A 97 23.26 9.42 12.36
N PRO A 98 22.10 8.78 12.55
CA PRO A 98 21.42 8.15 11.44
C PRO A 98 21.42 9.12 10.27
N VAL A 99 21.94 8.65 9.13
CA VAL A 99 21.83 9.43 7.91
C VAL A 99 20.34 9.61 7.70
N PRO A 100 19.84 10.84 7.53
CA PRO A 100 18.45 11.00 7.14
C PRO A 100 18.16 10.07 5.97
N PRO A 101 17.00 9.39 5.98
CA PRO A 101 16.59 8.66 4.80
C PRO A 101 16.65 9.64 3.62
N GLY A 102 16.77 9.10 2.42
CA GLY A 102 16.70 9.97 1.25
C GLY A 102 15.43 10.81 1.29
N PRO A 103 15.35 11.86 0.45
CA PRO A 103 14.04 12.43 0.18
C PRO A 103 13.09 11.26 -0.15
N PRO A 104 11.86 11.27 0.38
CA PRO A 104 10.90 10.25 0.02
C PRO A 104 10.75 10.36 -1.49
N ASN A 105 10.46 9.26 -2.15
CA ASN A 105 9.86 9.41 -3.46
C ASN A 105 8.56 10.23 -3.29
N ALA A 106 8.08 10.88 -4.35
CA ALA A 106 6.73 11.42 -4.32
C ALA A 106 5.76 10.32 -3.78
N PRO A 107 4.94 10.61 -2.75
CA PRO A 107 4.04 9.69 -2.10
C PRO A 107 3.17 9.01 -3.14
N TRP A 108 3.24 7.69 -3.17
CA TRP A 108 2.42 6.86 -4.02
C TRP A 108 1.13 6.55 -3.29
N ILE A 109 0.05 7.25 -3.64
CA ILE A 109 -1.28 7.02 -3.07
C ILE A 109 -1.71 5.58 -3.39
N VAL A 110 -1.99 4.78 -2.36
CA VAL A 110 -2.72 3.51 -2.46
C VAL A 110 -4.01 3.72 -1.68
N GLY A 111 -5.12 3.80 -2.40
CA GLY A 111 -6.46 3.85 -1.81
C GLY A 111 -6.97 2.45 -1.46
N VAL A 112 -7.91 2.40 -0.50
CA VAL A 112 -8.81 1.27 -0.29
C VAL A 112 -10.22 1.81 0.02
N GLY A 113 -11.11 1.91 -0.97
CA GLY A 113 -12.54 2.18 -0.78
C GLY A 113 -13.09 3.57 -1.19
N VAL A 114 -14.42 3.70 -1.25
CA VAL A 114 -15.11 4.95 -1.67
C VAL A 114 -14.88 6.11 -0.69
N GLY A 115 -14.36 7.20 -1.24
CA GLY A 115 -13.71 8.25 -0.46
C GLY A 115 -12.29 7.80 -0.16
N SER A 116 -11.30 8.47 -0.74
CA SER A 116 -9.91 8.19 -0.38
C SER A 116 -9.74 8.54 1.09
N ASP A 117 -9.78 7.54 1.95
CA ASP A 117 -9.55 7.68 3.38
C ASP A 117 -8.19 7.13 3.80
N GLN A 118 -7.43 6.61 2.84
CA GLN A 118 -6.07 6.16 3.05
C GLN A 118 -5.12 6.82 2.06
N VAL A 119 -3.96 7.21 2.57
CA VAL A 119 -2.82 7.61 1.77
C VAL A 119 -1.68 6.66 2.07
N VAL A 120 -1.13 6.07 1.02
CA VAL A 120 0.16 5.40 1.13
C VAL A 120 1.27 6.37 0.75
N VAL A 121 2.34 6.29 1.53
CA VAL A 121 3.54 7.08 1.35
C VAL A 121 4.67 6.08 1.21
N SER A 122 5.45 6.23 0.14
CA SER A 122 6.59 5.35 -0.16
C SER A 122 7.87 6.17 -0.24
N TRP A 123 8.97 5.64 0.27
CA TRP A 123 10.26 6.33 0.31
C TRP A 123 11.42 5.40 0.02
N ILE A 124 12.58 5.98 -0.29
CA ILE A 124 13.85 5.25 -0.39
C ILE A 124 14.54 5.31 0.97
N ASP A 125 14.79 4.14 1.53
CA ASP A 125 15.62 4.01 2.72
C ASP A 125 17.10 4.18 2.36
N ASN A 126 17.72 5.24 2.90
CA ASN A 126 19.16 5.47 2.82
C ASN A 126 19.86 5.38 4.20
N SER A 127 19.11 5.09 5.26
CA SER A 127 19.66 4.86 6.58
C SER A 127 20.19 3.42 6.69
N ARG A 128 21.14 3.19 7.60
CA ARG A 128 21.73 1.85 7.84
C ARG A 128 21.78 1.46 9.32
N ASN A 129 21.28 2.34 10.18
CA ASN A 129 21.40 2.29 11.63
C ASN A 129 20.18 2.90 12.34
N GLU A 130 19.05 2.94 11.64
CA GLU A 130 17.74 3.30 12.18
C GLU A 130 17.10 2.13 12.92
N ASP A 131 16.35 2.45 13.98
CA ASP A 131 15.44 1.50 14.61
C ASP A 131 14.06 1.53 13.92
N GLY A 132 13.75 2.63 13.21
CA GLY A 132 12.52 2.80 12.44
C GLY A 132 12.35 4.17 11.80
N PHE A 133 11.15 4.41 11.25
CA PHE A 133 10.77 5.69 10.63
C PHE A 133 9.49 6.25 11.24
N ARG A 134 9.38 7.58 11.23
CA ARG A 134 8.20 8.33 11.63
C ARG A 134 7.59 9.02 10.42
N LEU A 135 6.31 8.76 10.17
CA LEU A 135 5.53 9.43 9.14
C LEU A 135 4.82 10.64 9.75
N GLU A 136 5.04 11.80 9.14
CA GLU A 136 4.43 13.06 9.58
C GLU A 136 3.53 13.63 8.47
N ARG A 137 2.35 14.12 8.85
CA ARG A 137 1.36 14.75 7.96
C ARG A 137 1.13 16.22 8.33
N ALA A 138 0.92 17.07 7.33
CA ALA A 138 0.44 18.44 7.47
C ALA A 138 -0.70 18.73 6.48
N SER A 139 -1.53 19.75 6.75
CA SER A 139 -2.60 20.18 5.84
C SER A 139 -2.10 21.00 4.63
N ASN A 140 -0.85 21.46 4.66
CA ASN A 140 -0.19 22.18 3.58
C ASN A 140 1.35 22.12 3.72
N GLU A 141 2.05 22.67 2.74
CA GLU A 141 3.51 22.81 2.77
C GLU A 141 3.92 23.87 3.81
N GLY A 142 4.29 23.44 5.03
CA GLY A 142 5.21 24.23 5.86
C GLY A 142 4.85 24.46 7.32
N THR A 143 3.66 24.11 7.82
CA THR A 143 3.33 24.22 9.26
C THR A 143 2.37 23.13 9.74
N GLY A 144 2.44 22.78 11.04
CA GLY A 144 1.46 21.90 11.67
C GLY A 144 1.68 20.39 11.47
N TRP A 145 2.92 19.96 11.25
CA TRP A 145 3.28 18.55 11.14
C TRP A 145 2.87 17.75 12.38
N VAL A 146 2.10 16.69 12.17
CA VAL A 146 1.69 15.73 13.21
C VAL A 146 2.16 14.33 12.83
N VAL A 147 2.53 13.54 13.83
CA VAL A 147 2.90 12.14 13.63
C VAL A 147 1.64 11.33 13.38
N VAL A 148 1.59 10.63 12.24
CA VAL A 148 0.45 9.78 11.86
C VAL A 148 0.79 8.28 11.93
N GLY A 149 2.08 7.93 12.02
CA GLY A 149 2.49 6.55 12.20
C GLY A 149 4.00 6.39 12.41
N THR A 150 4.39 5.19 12.82
CA THR A 150 5.79 4.75 12.89
C THR A 150 5.94 3.37 12.27
N THR A 151 7.06 3.11 11.62
CA THR A 151 7.40 1.81 11.03
C THR A 151 8.67 1.25 11.66
N ALA A 152 8.90 -0.06 11.47
CA ALA A 152 10.15 -0.70 11.85
C ALA A 152 11.30 -0.32 10.89
N ALA A 153 12.53 -0.62 11.28
CA ALA A 153 13.72 -0.47 10.43
C ALA A 153 13.54 -1.12 9.05
N ASN A 154 14.21 -0.59 8.03
CA ASN A 154 14.12 -1.00 6.62
C ASN A 154 12.73 -0.92 5.95
N ALA A 155 11.72 -0.33 6.59
CA ALA A 155 10.44 -0.09 5.94
C ALA A 155 10.57 0.95 4.82
N GLN A 156 9.88 0.71 3.70
CA GLN A 156 9.89 1.58 2.52
C GLN A 156 8.53 2.22 2.21
N SER A 157 7.52 1.92 3.04
CA SER A 157 6.19 2.51 2.93
C SER A 157 5.44 2.51 4.25
N ALA A 158 4.44 3.38 4.34
CA ALA A 158 3.44 3.42 5.40
C ALA A 158 2.10 3.89 4.87
N THR A 159 1.03 3.50 5.56
CA THR A 159 -0.34 3.91 5.28
C THR A 159 -0.84 4.83 6.39
N ASP A 160 -1.34 6.00 6.02
CA ASP A 160 -2.12 6.89 6.89
C ASP A 160 -3.60 6.70 6.56
N ALA A 161 -4.39 6.22 7.52
CA ALA A 161 -5.80 5.89 7.34
C ALA A 161 -6.71 6.89 8.07
N GLY A 162 -7.97 6.99 7.63
CA GLY A 162 -8.94 7.96 8.11
C GLY A 162 -8.63 9.40 7.68
N VAL A 163 -7.93 9.60 6.57
CA VAL A 163 -7.69 10.92 5.96
C VAL A 163 -9.00 11.42 5.36
N ALA A 164 -9.37 12.68 5.56
CA ALA A 164 -10.57 13.21 4.91
C ALA A 164 -10.34 13.26 3.39
N SER A 165 -11.39 12.99 2.62
CA SER A 165 -11.42 13.31 1.18
C SER A 165 -11.69 14.80 0.97
N GLU A 166 -11.48 15.28 -0.26
CA GLU A 166 -11.63 16.67 -0.70
C GLU A 166 -10.66 17.66 -0.03
N VAL A 167 -9.52 17.17 0.47
CA VAL A 167 -8.50 18.01 1.12
C VAL A 167 -7.11 17.69 0.61
N GLN A 168 -6.27 18.73 0.58
CA GLN A 168 -4.85 18.57 0.37
C GLN A 168 -4.16 18.13 1.67
N VAL A 169 -3.22 17.21 1.53
CA VAL A 169 -2.33 16.75 2.61
C VAL A 169 -0.90 16.66 2.09
N CYS A 170 0.05 16.92 2.99
CA CYS A 170 1.48 16.85 2.72
C CYS A 170 2.14 15.89 3.71
N TYR A 171 3.13 15.13 3.25
CA TYR A 171 3.85 14.14 4.03
C TYR A 171 5.36 14.37 4.01
N ARG A 172 6.03 13.99 5.10
CA ARG A 172 7.48 13.83 5.20
C ARG A 172 7.82 12.67 6.14
N VAL A 173 9.05 12.15 6.02
CA VAL A 173 9.54 10.99 6.76
C VAL A 173 10.79 11.36 7.56
N VAL A 174 10.91 10.84 8.77
CA VAL A 174 12.07 11.03 9.66
C VAL A 174 12.56 9.64 10.10
N ALA A 175 13.84 9.31 9.93
CA ALA A 175 14.41 8.11 10.55
C ALA A 175 14.80 8.41 12.00
N PHE A 176 14.69 7.41 12.87
CA PHE A 176 15.09 7.53 14.26
C PHE A 176 15.80 6.28 14.75
N ASN A 177 16.62 6.44 15.79
CA ASN A 177 17.11 5.35 16.62
C ASN A 177 17.19 5.78 18.10
N GLY A 178 17.67 4.90 18.98
CA GLY A 178 17.85 5.20 20.40
C GLY A 178 18.73 6.41 20.74
N GLU A 179 19.47 6.97 19.79
CA GLU A 179 20.37 8.13 19.97
C GLU A 179 19.77 9.45 19.43
N GLY A 180 18.73 9.37 18.58
CA GLY A 180 17.99 10.55 18.13
C GLY A 180 17.36 10.43 16.74
N ASP A 181 16.86 11.57 16.27
CA ASP A 181 16.20 11.72 14.98
C ASP A 181 17.17 12.22 13.91
N SER A 182 16.93 11.83 12.67
CA SER A 182 17.52 12.47 11.51
C SER A 182 16.83 13.83 11.19
N PRO A 183 17.40 14.66 10.32
CA PRO A 183 16.62 15.66 9.57
C PRO A 183 15.41 15.01 8.86
N ALA A 184 14.36 15.79 8.64
CA ALA A 184 13.23 15.33 7.83
C ALA A 184 13.61 15.25 6.35
N SER A 185 12.96 14.32 5.67
CA SER A 185 12.99 14.19 4.23
C SER A 185 12.35 15.39 3.52
N ASP A 186 12.47 15.47 2.19
CA ASP A 186 11.67 16.40 1.39
C ASP A 186 10.15 16.17 1.60
N THR A 187 9.38 17.23 1.37
CA THR A 187 7.91 17.22 1.49
C THR A 187 7.29 16.85 0.17
N ALA A 188 6.17 16.13 0.23
CA ALA A 188 5.36 15.88 -0.94
C ALA A 188 3.87 15.81 -0.61
N CYS A 189 3.06 16.32 -1.52
CA CYS A 189 1.66 16.61 -1.28
C CYS A 189 0.75 15.94 -2.31
N GLY A 190 -0.49 15.69 -1.89
CA GLY A 190 -1.55 15.18 -2.75
C GLY A 190 -2.90 15.67 -2.27
N THR A 191 -3.86 15.73 -3.19
CA THR A 191 -5.24 16.10 -2.90
C THR A 191 -6.10 14.85 -3.04
N LEU A 192 -6.77 14.46 -1.97
CA LEU A 192 -7.66 13.29 -1.99
C LEU A 192 -8.99 13.74 -2.60
N VAL A 193 -9.43 13.04 -3.64
CA VAL A 193 -10.66 13.37 -4.37
C VAL A 193 -11.66 12.22 -4.23
N ARG A 194 -12.95 12.55 -4.04
CA ARG A 194 -14.00 11.53 -3.92
C ARG A 194 -14.24 10.86 -5.26
N GLY A 195 -14.38 9.54 -5.21
CA GLY A 195 -14.71 8.75 -6.39
C GLY A 195 -16.18 8.84 -6.77
N PRO A 196 -16.50 8.59 -8.04
CA PRO A 196 -17.88 8.45 -8.48
C PRO A 196 -18.56 7.25 -7.80
N THR A 197 -19.89 7.24 -7.77
CA THR A 197 -20.70 6.10 -7.32
C THR A 197 -21.81 5.79 -8.31
N ASP A 198 -22.57 4.73 -8.05
CA ASP A 198 -23.78 4.38 -8.81
C ASP A 198 -23.53 4.22 -10.32
N LEU A 199 -22.36 3.71 -10.67
CA LEU A 199 -21.99 3.46 -12.06
C LEU A 199 -22.93 2.42 -12.67
N ALA A 200 -23.65 2.81 -13.72
CA ALA A 200 -24.64 1.99 -14.37
C ALA A 200 -24.66 2.21 -15.89
N ILE A 201 -25.27 1.26 -16.61
CA ILE A 201 -25.68 1.47 -17.99
C ILE A 201 -27.15 1.88 -18.00
N ASP A 202 -27.47 3.04 -18.58
CA ASP A 202 -28.84 3.51 -18.70
C ASP A 202 -29.63 2.75 -19.79
N SER A 203 -30.93 3.04 -19.93
CA SER A 203 -31.81 2.35 -20.88
C SER A 203 -31.45 2.56 -22.36
N VAL A 204 -30.60 3.52 -22.67
CA VAL A 204 -30.13 3.82 -24.04
C VAL A 204 -28.68 3.40 -24.25
N GLY A 205 -28.06 2.75 -23.27
CA GLY A 205 -26.73 2.17 -23.36
C GLY A 205 -25.60 3.12 -22.95
N ASN A 206 -25.88 4.27 -22.34
CA ASN A 206 -24.82 5.15 -21.84
C ASN A 206 -24.33 4.72 -20.48
N LEU A 207 -23.04 4.93 -20.24
CA LEU A 207 -22.46 4.85 -18.90
C LEU A 207 -22.88 6.11 -18.13
N VAL A 208 -23.45 5.95 -16.94
CA VAL A 208 -23.91 7.04 -16.06
C VAL A 208 -23.41 6.79 -14.64
N TRP A 209 -23.11 7.86 -13.90
CA TRP A 209 -22.65 7.79 -12.51
C TRP A 209 -23.03 9.03 -11.71
N THR A 210 -22.93 8.92 -10.38
CA THR A 210 -23.05 10.03 -9.44
C THR A 210 -21.68 10.68 -9.25
N ASP A 211 -21.62 12.00 -9.43
CA ASP A 211 -20.48 12.83 -9.06
C ASP A 211 -20.54 13.18 -7.56
N ASN A 212 -19.46 12.85 -6.84
CA ASN A 212 -19.34 13.07 -5.40
C ASN A 212 -18.22 14.06 -5.04
N SER A 213 -17.49 14.56 -6.02
CA SER A 213 -16.36 15.46 -5.83
C SER A 213 -16.77 16.89 -6.17
N ALA A 214 -16.14 17.87 -5.52
CA ALA A 214 -16.33 19.28 -5.85
C ALA A 214 -15.04 19.93 -6.37
N ILE A 215 -13.94 19.17 -6.41
CA ILE A 215 -12.60 19.69 -6.67
C ILE A 215 -11.86 18.96 -7.79
N GLU A 216 -12.49 17.96 -8.42
CA GLU A 216 -11.90 17.16 -9.47
C GLU A 216 -11.60 18.02 -10.70
N ASP A 217 -10.47 17.73 -11.34
CA ASP A 217 -10.12 18.33 -12.62
C ASP A 217 -10.85 17.62 -13.77
N GLY A 218 -11.45 16.46 -13.51
CA GLY A 218 -12.20 15.69 -14.49
C GLY A 218 -12.43 14.24 -14.09
N TYR A 219 -12.87 13.46 -15.08
CA TYR A 219 -13.11 12.03 -14.96
C TYR A 219 -12.34 11.25 -16.02
N GLU A 220 -11.88 10.05 -15.69
CA GLU A 220 -11.35 9.10 -16.67
C GLU A 220 -12.20 7.85 -16.74
N VAL A 221 -12.55 7.44 -17.96
CA VAL A 221 -13.29 6.22 -18.25
C VAL A 221 -12.34 5.18 -18.82
N TRP A 222 -12.29 4.02 -18.18
CA TRP A 222 -11.42 2.91 -18.54
C TRP A 222 -12.25 1.67 -18.86
N TRP A 223 -11.84 0.91 -19.88
CA TRP A 223 -12.41 -0.41 -20.16
C TRP A 223 -11.63 -1.50 -19.43
N MET A 224 -12.33 -2.61 -19.16
CA MET A 224 -11.78 -3.75 -18.44
C MET A 224 -11.68 -4.99 -19.33
N ASP A 225 -10.60 -5.74 -19.17
CA ASP A 225 -10.48 -7.10 -19.70
C ASP A 225 -10.86 -8.14 -18.63
N ALA A 226 -10.57 -9.42 -18.90
CA ALA A 226 -10.91 -10.51 -17.99
C ALA A 226 -10.18 -10.43 -16.63
N PHE A 227 -9.13 -9.60 -16.53
CA PHE A 227 -8.25 -9.48 -15.36
C PHE A 227 -8.42 -8.14 -14.62
N GLY A 228 -9.28 -7.24 -15.10
CA GLY A 228 -9.53 -5.95 -14.48
C GLY A 228 -9.32 -4.80 -15.46
N ILE A 229 -8.86 -3.66 -14.97
CA ILE A 229 -8.56 -2.49 -15.81
C ILE A 229 -7.41 -2.85 -16.76
N ALA A 230 -7.63 -2.70 -18.07
CA ALA A 230 -6.61 -2.99 -19.07
C ALA A 230 -5.47 -1.95 -19.02
N TYR A 231 -4.24 -2.38 -19.33
CA TYR A 231 -3.06 -1.50 -19.30
C TYR A 231 -3.16 -0.31 -20.27
N ASP A 232 -3.76 -0.53 -21.44
CA ASP A 232 -4.11 0.48 -22.44
C ASP A 232 -5.63 0.77 -22.45
N GLY A 233 -6.23 0.66 -21.26
CA GLY A 233 -7.66 0.71 -21.01
C GLY A 233 -8.33 2.09 -21.13
N LEU A 234 -7.56 3.17 -21.25
CA LEU A 234 -8.11 4.53 -21.22
C LEU A 234 -8.97 4.79 -22.46
N MET A 235 -10.26 5.03 -22.23
CA MET A 235 -11.22 5.37 -23.30
C MET A 235 -11.39 6.87 -23.47
N ALA A 236 -11.47 7.60 -22.36
CA ALA A 236 -11.75 9.02 -22.39
C ALA A 236 -11.25 9.74 -21.13
N THR A 237 -10.78 10.97 -21.33
CA THR A 237 -10.61 11.99 -20.29
C THR A 237 -11.74 13.00 -20.46
N LEU A 238 -12.47 13.28 -19.39
CA LEU A 238 -13.69 14.07 -19.39
C LEU A 238 -13.51 15.29 -18.47
N PRO A 239 -14.16 16.42 -18.77
CA PRO A 239 -14.06 17.62 -17.94
C PRO A 239 -14.71 17.42 -16.55
N PRO A 240 -14.47 18.35 -15.60
CA PRO A 240 -15.09 18.33 -14.27
C PRO A 240 -16.62 18.23 -14.36
N ASN A 241 -17.25 17.69 -13.32
CA ASN A 241 -18.71 17.53 -13.20
C ASN A 241 -19.37 16.70 -14.32
N THR A 242 -18.61 15.91 -15.08
CA THR A 242 -19.19 14.99 -16.06
C THR A 242 -19.80 13.78 -15.36
N THR A 243 -21.04 13.42 -15.70
CA THR A 243 -21.80 12.32 -15.07
C THR A 243 -22.27 11.25 -16.06
N SER A 244 -21.87 11.35 -17.32
CA SER A 244 -22.24 10.38 -18.35
C SER A 244 -21.23 10.32 -19.48
N PHE A 245 -21.11 9.14 -20.09
CA PHE A 245 -20.29 8.90 -21.27
C PHE A 245 -21.04 7.94 -22.21
N PRO A 246 -21.00 8.14 -23.55
CA PRO A 246 -21.53 7.17 -24.49
C PRO A 246 -20.98 5.79 -24.18
N GLY A 247 -21.85 4.90 -23.72
CA GLY A 247 -21.46 3.56 -23.37
C GLY A 247 -21.33 2.70 -24.63
N GLY A 248 -21.05 1.42 -24.41
CA GLY A 248 -20.75 0.49 -25.49
C GLY A 248 -19.25 0.37 -25.68
N CYS A 249 -18.75 -0.78 -25.29
CA CYS A 249 -17.38 -1.21 -25.53
C CYS A 249 -17.41 -2.67 -25.93
N SER A 250 -16.28 -3.12 -26.43
CA SER A 250 -16.01 -4.54 -26.57
C SER A 250 -15.22 -5.09 -25.38
N CYS A 251 -15.80 -5.02 -24.17
CA CYS A 251 -15.07 -5.18 -22.91
C CYS A 251 -15.87 -5.85 -21.77
N TYR A 252 -15.17 -6.28 -20.71
CA TYR A 252 -15.76 -6.97 -19.54
C TYR A 252 -16.50 -6.01 -18.60
N GLY A 253 -16.25 -4.72 -18.73
CA GLY A 253 -16.73 -3.73 -17.78
C GLY A 253 -16.05 -2.39 -17.96
N PHE A 254 -16.51 -1.42 -17.19
CA PHE A 254 -15.93 -0.10 -17.12
C PHE A 254 -15.49 0.19 -15.70
N THR A 255 -14.43 0.99 -15.58
CA THR A 255 -14.13 1.70 -14.33
C THR A 255 -14.04 3.19 -14.62
N VAL A 256 -14.64 4.00 -13.75
CA VAL A 256 -14.61 5.46 -13.84
C VAL A 256 -13.92 6.02 -12.60
N PHE A 257 -12.95 6.91 -12.80
CA PHE A 257 -12.21 7.59 -11.75
C PHE A 257 -12.46 9.09 -11.83
N ALA A 258 -12.58 9.76 -10.68
CA ALA A 258 -12.35 11.20 -10.60
C ALA A 258 -10.83 11.45 -10.55
N VAL A 259 -10.37 12.52 -11.19
CA VAL A 259 -8.94 12.85 -11.30
C VAL A 259 -8.68 14.21 -10.70
N LYS A 260 -7.60 14.32 -9.91
CA LYS A 260 -7.13 15.59 -9.34
C LYS A 260 -5.61 15.66 -9.35
N ASP A 261 -5.04 16.66 -10.03
CA ASP A 261 -3.59 16.92 -10.11
C ASP A 261 -2.79 15.69 -10.58
N GLY A 262 -3.40 14.85 -11.43
CA GLY A 262 -2.84 13.59 -11.92
C GLY A 262 -2.99 12.37 -10.99
N ALA A 263 -3.58 12.55 -9.80
CA ALA A 263 -3.98 11.46 -8.92
C ALA A 263 -5.41 11.00 -9.19
N TYR A 264 -5.69 9.73 -8.92
CA TYR A 264 -6.99 9.10 -9.10
C TYR A 264 -7.71 8.96 -7.76
N SER A 265 -9.04 9.14 -7.80
CA SER A 265 -9.93 8.62 -6.76
C SER A 265 -9.92 7.10 -6.75
N GLU A 266 -10.74 6.54 -5.88
CA GLU A 266 -11.22 5.17 -6.05
C GLU A 266 -12.19 5.07 -7.22
N GLY A 267 -12.11 3.95 -7.93
CA GLY A 267 -12.86 3.73 -9.17
C GLY A 267 -14.26 3.17 -8.88
N ALA A 268 -15.27 3.72 -9.54
CA ALA A 268 -16.57 3.04 -9.65
C ALA A 268 -16.46 2.01 -10.77
N THR A 269 -16.83 0.76 -10.51
CA THR A 269 -16.72 -0.34 -11.48
C THR A 269 -18.07 -0.96 -11.77
N ILE A 270 -18.33 -1.24 -13.06
CA ILE A 270 -19.45 -2.08 -13.50
C ILE A 270 -18.93 -3.17 -14.43
N TYR A 271 -19.38 -4.41 -14.21
CA TYR A 271 -19.15 -5.53 -15.11
C TYR A 271 -20.35 -5.68 -16.07
N LEU A 272 -20.07 -6.04 -17.32
CA LEU A 272 -21.11 -6.29 -18.32
C LEU A 272 -21.49 -7.78 -18.37
N PRO A 273 -22.78 -8.11 -18.54
CA PRO A 273 -23.21 -9.50 -18.68
C PRO A 273 -22.69 -10.12 -19.99
N PRO A 274 -22.66 -11.47 -20.11
CA PRO A 274 -22.31 -12.13 -21.36
C PRO A 274 -23.40 -11.88 -22.43
N ALA A 275 -23.18 -12.31 -23.67
CA ALA A 275 -24.20 -12.16 -24.69
C ALA A 275 -25.40 -13.07 -24.43
N VAL A 276 -26.55 -12.68 -24.97
CA VAL A 276 -27.75 -13.53 -25.00
C VAL A 276 -27.47 -14.75 -25.88
N PRO A 277 -27.70 -15.99 -25.40
CA PRO A 277 -27.55 -17.19 -26.23
C PRO A 277 -28.46 -17.12 -27.45
N GLY A 278 -27.92 -17.46 -28.61
CA GLY A 278 -28.63 -17.41 -29.89
C GLY A 278 -29.20 -18.77 -30.28
N ASN A 279 -30.13 -18.76 -31.25
CA ASN A 279 -30.55 -19.94 -32.00
C ASN A 279 -30.95 -21.16 -31.14
N LEU A 280 -31.65 -20.95 -30.03
CA LEU A 280 -32.12 -22.08 -29.22
C LEU A 280 -33.13 -22.90 -30.02
N THR A 281 -32.90 -24.21 -30.06
CA THR A 281 -33.76 -25.22 -30.70
C THR A 281 -34.10 -26.32 -29.72
N ALA A 282 -35.30 -26.91 -29.86
CA ALA A 282 -35.77 -28.03 -29.04
C ALA A 282 -36.41 -29.10 -29.92
N THR A 283 -35.85 -30.32 -29.92
CA THR A 283 -36.28 -31.43 -30.77
C THR A 283 -36.57 -32.65 -29.92
N ALA A 284 -37.76 -33.24 -30.02
CA ALA A 284 -38.06 -34.50 -29.36
C ALA A 284 -37.36 -35.66 -30.06
N ASP A 285 -36.33 -36.23 -29.43
CA ASP A 285 -35.52 -37.34 -29.96
C ASP A 285 -36.20 -38.70 -29.69
N SER A 286 -37.01 -38.79 -28.63
CA SER A 286 -37.76 -40.00 -28.26
C SER A 286 -39.00 -39.67 -27.42
N THR A 287 -39.75 -40.69 -26.99
CA THR A 287 -40.89 -40.53 -26.07
C THR A 287 -40.49 -40.11 -24.65
N ARG A 288 -39.20 -39.98 -24.35
CA ARG A 288 -38.67 -39.62 -23.02
C ARG A 288 -37.53 -38.61 -23.08
N GLU A 289 -37.34 -37.96 -24.23
CA GLU A 289 -36.19 -37.09 -24.39
C GLU A 289 -36.46 -35.94 -25.35
N VAL A 290 -36.07 -34.73 -24.93
CA VAL A 290 -35.95 -33.55 -25.79
C VAL A 290 -34.50 -33.10 -25.83
N ALA A 291 -33.92 -33.03 -27.02
CA ALA A 291 -32.60 -32.49 -27.26
C ALA A 291 -32.67 -30.99 -27.54
N LEU A 292 -31.84 -30.23 -26.83
CA LEU A 292 -31.67 -28.78 -26.97
C LEU A 292 -30.29 -28.46 -27.57
N SER A 293 -30.25 -27.43 -28.42
CA SER A 293 -29.01 -26.85 -28.93
C SER A 293 -29.15 -25.34 -29.09
N TRP A 294 -28.10 -24.59 -28.79
CA TRP A 294 -28.03 -23.13 -28.94
C TRP A 294 -26.62 -22.69 -29.38
N THR A 295 -26.44 -21.41 -29.69
CA THR A 295 -25.14 -20.79 -29.94
C THR A 295 -24.70 -19.96 -28.73
N ASN A 296 -23.43 -20.11 -28.34
CA ASN A 296 -22.78 -19.17 -27.42
C ASN A 296 -22.40 -17.93 -28.22
N GLU A 297 -23.25 -16.92 -28.20
CA GLU A 297 -22.91 -15.66 -28.82
C GLU A 297 -21.80 -14.99 -28.00
N LEU A 298 -20.88 -14.34 -28.70
CA LEU A 298 -19.90 -13.48 -28.06
C LEU A 298 -20.46 -12.07 -28.08
N ASN A 299 -20.38 -11.37 -26.96
CA ASN A 299 -20.47 -9.92 -27.04
C ASN A 299 -19.32 -9.45 -27.94
N ASN A 300 -19.55 -8.39 -28.71
CA ASN A 300 -18.48 -7.75 -29.49
C ASN A 300 -17.35 -7.50 -28.49
N GLY A 301 -16.22 -8.22 -28.48
CA GLY A 301 -15.30 -8.28 -27.33
C GLY A 301 -14.86 -9.69 -26.90
N GLY A 302 -15.55 -10.73 -27.37
CA GLY A 302 -15.09 -12.12 -27.23
C GLY A 302 -15.46 -12.79 -25.89
N HIS A 303 -16.44 -12.24 -25.17
CA HIS A 303 -16.91 -12.81 -23.90
C HIS A 303 -17.69 -14.09 -24.14
N THR A 304 -17.12 -15.22 -23.75
CA THR A 304 -17.84 -16.49 -23.70
C THR A 304 -18.56 -16.61 -22.36
N ALA A 305 -19.81 -17.09 -22.39
CA ALA A 305 -20.46 -17.60 -21.19
C ALA A 305 -19.55 -18.58 -20.44
N ALA A 306 -19.45 -18.47 -19.12
CA ALA A 306 -18.80 -19.47 -18.27
C ALA A 306 -19.70 -20.70 -18.09
N GLU A 307 -21.02 -20.47 -18.01
CA GLU A 307 -22.05 -21.49 -17.84
C GLU A 307 -23.36 -21.03 -18.49
N PHE A 308 -24.27 -21.98 -18.76
CA PHE A 308 -25.64 -21.71 -19.18
C PHE A 308 -26.65 -22.22 -18.16
N ASP A 309 -27.68 -21.42 -17.92
CA ASP A 309 -28.87 -21.76 -17.14
C ASP A 309 -30.00 -22.13 -18.11
N ILE A 310 -30.53 -23.34 -17.98
CA ILE A 310 -31.59 -23.87 -18.82
C ILE A 310 -32.86 -23.97 -17.99
N GLU A 311 -33.90 -23.30 -18.46
CA GLU A 311 -35.22 -23.34 -17.84
C GLU A 311 -36.27 -23.95 -18.77
N ARG A 312 -37.26 -24.59 -18.17
CA ARG A 312 -38.36 -25.27 -18.85
C ARG A 312 -39.70 -24.92 -18.21
N CYS A 313 -40.70 -24.68 -19.05
CA CYS A 313 -42.10 -24.60 -18.69
C CYS A 313 -42.89 -25.74 -19.36
N THR A 314 -43.96 -26.21 -18.71
CA THR A 314 -44.87 -27.23 -19.28
C THR A 314 -46.02 -26.54 -20.01
N GLY A 315 -46.17 -26.81 -21.30
CA GLY A 315 -47.07 -26.11 -22.20
C GLY A 315 -46.33 -25.60 -23.44
N ASP A 316 -47.08 -25.01 -24.36
CA ASP A 316 -46.50 -24.23 -25.45
C ASP A 316 -46.11 -22.82 -24.98
N ALA A 317 -45.44 -22.05 -25.85
CA ALA A 317 -44.98 -20.71 -25.50
C ALA A 317 -46.12 -19.74 -25.12
N SER A 318 -47.36 -20.01 -25.51
CA SER A 318 -48.51 -19.17 -25.16
C SER A 318 -49.08 -19.48 -23.77
N ALA A 319 -48.81 -20.69 -23.26
CA ALA A 319 -49.21 -21.13 -21.93
C ALA A 319 -48.20 -20.74 -20.83
N CYS A 320 -46.99 -20.33 -21.21
CA CYS A 320 -45.88 -20.08 -20.30
C CYS A 320 -45.69 -18.58 -20.01
N SER A 321 -45.85 -18.19 -18.75
CA SER A 321 -45.35 -16.92 -18.22
C SER A 321 -43.97 -17.11 -17.59
N ASP A 322 -43.28 -16.01 -17.26
CA ASP A 322 -41.96 -16.07 -16.61
C ASP A 322 -41.96 -16.86 -15.30
N ALA A 323 -43.09 -16.89 -14.58
CA ALA A 323 -43.22 -17.62 -13.32
C ALA A 323 -43.35 -19.15 -13.49
N ASP A 324 -43.70 -19.61 -14.69
CA ASP A 324 -43.94 -21.03 -14.98
C ASP A 324 -42.65 -21.76 -15.37
N PHE A 325 -41.60 -21.02 -15.72
CA PHE A 325 -40.29 -21.58 -16.03
C PHE A 325 -39.58 -22.04 -14.76
N GLN A 326 -39.03 -23.26 -14.82
CA GLN A 326 -38.27 -23.89 -13.75
C GLN A 326 -36.91 -24.30 -14.29
N ILE A 327 -35.87 -24.09 -13.48
CA ILE A 327 -34.50 -24.51 -13.83
C ILE A 327 -34.46 -26.04 -13.94
N VAL A 328 -33.92 -26.53 -15.05
CA VAL A 328 -33.72 -27.96 -15.30
C VAL A 328 -32.25 -28.38 -15.28
N SER A 329 -31.32 -27.47 -15.58
CA SER A 329 -29.87 -27.75 -15.47
C SER A 329 -29.04 -26.47 -15.56
N PHE A 330 -27.82 -26.56 -15.04
CA PHE A 330 -26.71 -25.67 -15.37
C PHE A 330 -25.60 -26.48 -16.06
N LEU A 331 -24.94 -25.94 -17.09
CA LEU A 331 -23.83 -26.63 -17.76
C LEU A 331 -22.93 -25.73 -18.61
N VAL A 332 -21.70 -26.20 -18.82
CA VAL A 332 -20.64 -25.57 -19.63
C VAL A 332 -20.58 -26.12 -21.06
N ALA A 333 -21.74 -26.24 -21.72
CA ALA A 333 -21.87 -26.72 -23.09
C ALA A 333 -23.05 -26.03 -23.78
N THR A 334 -23.12 -26.15 -25.11
CA THR A 334 -24.19 -25.53 -25.92
C THR A 334 -25.26 -26.52 -26.36
N THR A 335 -25.30 -27.69 -25.73
CA THR A 335 -26.33 -28.72 -25.95
C THR A 335 -26.76 -29.34 -24.64
N PHE A 336 -28.02 -29.74 -24.55
CA PHE A 336 -28.60 -30.39 -23.36
C PHE A 336 -29.61 -31.46 -23.78
N ARG A 337 -29.71 -32.54 -23.00
CA ARG A 337 -30.71 -33.61 -23.20
C ARG A 337 -31.62 -33.65 -21.98
N ASP A 338 -32.85 -33.18 -22.16
CA ASP A 338 -33.88 -33.25 -21.13
C ASP A 338 -34.55 -34.62 -21.15
N VAL A 339 -34.13 -35.48 -20.22
CA VAL A 339 -34.66 -36.84 -20.04
C VAL A 339 -35.82 -36.91 -19.04
N HIS A 340 -36.22 -35.78 -18.46
CA HIS A 340 -37.27 -35.70 -17.45
C HIS A 340 -38.58 -35.18 -18.05
N VAL A 341 -38.95 -35.73 -19.21
CA VAL A 341 -40.13 -35.35 -19.99
C VAL A 341 -41.13 -36.51 -20.10
N LEU A 342 -42.41 -36.19 -20.33
CA LEU A 342 -43.49 -37.17 -20.44
C LEU A 342 -44.02 -37.30 -21.88
N PRO A 343 -44.34 -38.52 -22.35
CA PRO A 343 -44.98 -38.72 -23.66
C PRO A 343 -46.26 -37.90 -23.82
N GLY A 344 -46.44 -37.30 -25.00
CA GLY A 344 -47.59 -36.45 -25.33
C GLY A 344 -47.63 -35.07 -24.66
N ALA A 345 -46.66 -34.74 -23.81
CA ALA A 345 -46.57 -33.41 -23.20
C ALA A 345 -45.78 -32.44 -24.09
N THR A 346 -46.17 -31.17 -24.07
CA THR A 346 -45.45 -30.07 -24.71
C THR A 346 -44.63 -29.32 -23.66
N TYR A 347 -43.39 -28.97 -24.02
CA TYR A 347 -42.49 -28.20 -23.18
C TYR A 347 -41.91 -27.03 -23.97
N THR A 348 -41.77 -25.88 -23.32
CA THR A 348 -41.09 -24.70 -23.83
C THR A 348 -39.84 -24.43 -22.99
N TYR A 349 -38.73 -24.13 -23.66
CA TYR A 349 -37.41 -23.93 -23.08
C TYR A 349 -36.90 -22.53 -23.36
N ARG A 350 -36.08 -22.03 -22.44
CA ARG A 350 -35.25 -20.83 -22.61
C ARG A 350 -33.89 -21.04 -21.95
N VAL A 351 -32.86 -20.38 -22.48
CA VAL A 351 -31.49 -20.48 -21.98
C VAL A 351 -30.94 -19.08 -21.78
N ARG A 352 -30.18 -18.85 -20.72
CA ARG A 352 -29.40 -17.62 -20.55
C ARG A 352 -27.96 -17.95 -20.22
N ALA A 353 -27.06 -17.06 -20.62
CA ALA A 353 -25.64 -17.19 -20.32
C ALA A 353 -25.33 -16.58 -18.95
N TRP A 354 -24.30 -17.10 -18.31
CA TRP A 354 -23.84 -16.65 -17.02
C TRP A 354 -22.31 -16.47 -17.01
N ILE A 355 -21.85 -15.42 -16.32
CA ILE A 355 -20.44 -15.21 -15.99
C ILE A 355 -20.34 -14.57 -14.60
N ASN A 356 -19.62 -15.22 -13.68
CA ASN A 356 -19.40 -14.78 -12.30
C ASN A 356 -20.68 -14.54 -11.46
N VAL A 357 -21.33 -13.40 -11.59
CA VAL A 357 -22.60 -13.08 -10.90
C VAL A 357 -23.62 -12.45 -11.85
N LEU A 358 -23.26 -12.34 -13.13
CA LEU A 358 -24.04 -11.67 -14.14
C LEU A 358 -24.69 -12.68 -15.07
N TYR A 359 -25.97 -12.45 -15.34
CA TYR A 359 -26.74 -13.18 -16.31
C TYR A 359 -27.00 -12.31 -17.52
N SER A 360 -26.98 -12.92 -18.71
CA SER A 360 -27.58 -12.29 -19.87
C SER A 360 -29.11 -12.39 -19.82
N ASP A 361 -29.79 -11.67 -20.70
CA ASP A 361 -31.20 -11.93 -20.99
C ASP A 361 -31.38 -13.36 -21.53
N PHE A 362 -32.61 -13.86 -21.46
CA PHE A 362 -32.95 -15.15 -22.02
C PHE A 362 -32.90 -15.16 -23.54
N SER A 363 -32.50 -16.30 -24.10
CA SER A 363 -32.58 -16.63 -25.52
C SER A 363 -34.01 -16.52 -26.07
N ASN A 364 -34.15 -16.73 -27.37
CA ASN A 364 -35.47 -17.07 -27.93
C ASN A 364 -36.07 -18.31 -27.22
N LEU A 365 -37.40 -18.39 -27.20
CA LEU A 365 -38.10 -19.59 -26.73
C LEU A 365 -38.02 -20.71 -27.77
N ALA A 366 -37.91 -21.96 -27.32
CA ALA A 366 -37.97 -23.15 -28.16
C ALA A 366 -38.98 -24.15 -27.59
N THR A 367 -39.90 -24.66 -28.41
CA THR A 367 -40.99 -25.55 -27.96
C THR A 367 -40.91 -26.89 -28.65
N SER A 368 -41.17 -27.97 -27.91
CA SER A 368 -41.24 -29.33 -28.45
C SER A 368 -42.37 -30.13 -27.80
N THR A 369 -43.05 -30.98 -28.58
CA THR A 369 -44.03 -31.94 -28.09
C THR A 369 -43.43 -33.33 -28.16
N VAL A 370 -43.40 -34.02 -27.02
CA VAL A 370 -42.87 -35.38 -26.92
C VAL A 370 -43.85 -36.35 -27.61
N PRO A 371 -43.37 -37.21 -28.53
CA PRO A 371 -44.20 -38.19 -29.22
C PRO A 371 -45.00 -39.14 -28.31
#